data_AF-A0A5K1JXT8-F1
#
_entry.id   AF-A0A5K1JXT8-F1
#
_cell.length_a   1.000
_cell.length_b   1.000
_cell.length_c   1.000
_cell.angle_alpha   90.00
_cell.angle_beta   90.00
_cell.angle_gamma   90.00
#
_symmetry.space_group_name_H-M   'P 1'
#
loop_
_entity.id
_entity.type
_entity.pdbx_description
1 polymer ?
#
loop_
_entity_poly.entity_id
_entity_poly.type
_entity_poly.pdbx_seq_one_letter_code
_entity_poly.pdbx_strand_id
1 'polypeptide(L)'
;MASNPGFEDFFDVPGGDAFTEVTDVFVAGARDMEPEEVVLMEGFTLVDAMSAFEIGEPRLDSGMILEEQRRPPFDPLTPLLPEEMEWHSGKTLSQSVFTILFVHHLPDINPEYLSPEENEDPARPRWLIAVVVRAAMLGLLKCCDLAWRELSKGRVQDVEDWQGEKCDVSLLEGVNSDLIIHLLDTASDWVQQSDLAEAQVDAICDRLHLRKVLFYRGLVLHPLMNLASFQTLLQLYKLDLLKGVDELWYHTTVGRELIERVRRPHDPLPPNSPIHLTIDPYIARRLPNFMPIRVTEVPPLAQIWDSLGVHLEVWADVGHLLTSPSLLKWAAAGSLQYCLHKKPASAFHRALIQTLVFDKELVLGTHRPTWLMEQFFYETIGLPYSTIAEAFERSTPSHPVATM
;
A
#
# COMPACT_ATOMS: atom_id res chain seq x y z
N MET A 1 23.90 56.41 4.87
CA MET A 1 24.59 55.13 4.60
C MET A 1 24.31 54.22 5.78
N ALA A 2 23.17 53.53 5.72
CA ALA A 2 22.79 52.51 6.67
C ALA A 2 22.96 51.19 5.93
N SER A 3 23.91 50.37 6.38
CA SER A 3 24.14 49.02 5.90
C SER A 3 22.97 48.14 6.36
N ASN A 4 22.23 47.58 5.40
CA ASN A 4 21.31 46.48 5.64
C ASN A 4 22.06 45.35 6.35
N PRO A 5 21.59 44.81 7.48
CA PRO A 5 22.04 43.51 7.91
C PRO A 5 21.49 42.50 6.92
N GLY A 6 22.38 41.82 6.22
CA GLY A 6 22.05 40.74 5.32
C GLY A 6 21.44 39.57 6.09
N PHE A 7 20.50 38.92 5.42
CA PHE A 7 20.21 37.48 5.33
C PHE A 7 21.23 36.48 5.96
N GLU A 8 21.65 36.68 7.20
CA GLU A 8 22.40 35.74 8.04
C GLU A 8 21.57 35.41 9.28
N ASP A 9 20.27 35.16 9.12
CA ASP A 9 19.45 34.63 10.20
C ASP A 9 19.45 33.10 10.13
N PHE A 10 20.32 32.52 10.94
CA PHE A 10 20.18 31.26 11.67
C PHE A 10 19.82 30.00 10.85
N PHE A 11 20.85 29.38 10.26
CA PHE A 11 20.90 27.93 10.30
C PHE A 11 21.27 27.53 11.73
N ASP A 12 20.28 27.15 12.53
CA ASP A 12 20.50 26.56 13.85
C ASP A 12 21.13 25.17 13.63
N VAL A 13 22.47 25.14 13.53
CA VAL A 13 23.21 23.91 13.31
C VAL A 13 23.06 23.06 14.57
N PRO A 14 22.61 21.79 14.48
CA PRO A 14 22.52 20.92 15.65
C PRO A 14 23.90 20.83 16.33
N GLY A 15 24.02 21.41 17.53
CA GLY A 15 25.29 21.48 18.28
C GLY A 15 25.76 22.89 18.67
N GLY A 16 25.14 23.96 18.16
CA GLY A 16 25.50 25.35 18.44
C GLY A 16 26.76 25.82 17.70
N ASP A 17 27.22 27.06 17.92
CA ASP A 17 28.26 27.69 17.09
C ASP A 17 29.71 27.32 17.48
N ALA A 18 29.90 26.45 18.47
CA ALA A 18 31.21 26.14 19.04
C ALA A 18 31.95 25.01 18.30
N PHE A 19 32.06 25.09 16.97
CA PHE A 19 32.80 24.11 16.18
C PHE A 19 34.29 24.47 16.11
N THR A 20 35.15 23.45 16.21
CA THR A 20 36.60 23.57 15.98
C THR A 20 36.98 22.69 14.80
N GLU A 21 37.69 23.26 13.82
CA GLU A 21 38.20 22.49 12.69
C GLU A 21 39.30 21.52 13.17
N VAL A 22 39.14 20.23 12.83
CA VAL A 22 40.06 19.16 13.24
C VAL A 22 40.64 18.38 12.06
N THR A 23 40.44 18.86 10.82
CA THR A 23 40.86 18.20 9.57
C THR A 23 42.34 17.77 9.61
N ASP A 24 43.23 18.68 10.00
CA ASP A 24 44.68 18.43 10.04
C ASP A 24 45.06 17.33 11.03
N VAL A 25 44.34 17.21 12.16
CA VAL A 25 44.57 16.19 13.18
C VAL A 25 44.25 14.80 12.61
N PHE A 26 43.11 14.67 11.91
CA PHE A 26 42.72 13.42 11.27
C PHE A 26 43.66 13.03 10.11
N VAL A 27 44.07 14.00 9.28
CA VAL A 27 45.01 13.75 8.17
C VAL A 27 46.38 13.33 8.70
N ALA A 28 46.88 13.95 9.77
CA ALA A 28 48.14 13.55 10.40
C ALA A 28 48.04 12.14 10.99
N GLY A 29 46.99 11.84 11.75
CA GLY A 29 46.76 10.52 12.32
C GLY A 29 46.64 9.41 11.27
N ALA A 30 45.93 9.68 10.16
CA ALA A 30 45.79 8.72 9.06
C ALA A 30 47.10 8.44 8.32
N ARG A 31 48.07 9.37 8.31
CA ARG A 31 49.40 9.15 7.71
C ARG A 31 50.30 8.25 8.54
N ASP A 32 50.05 8.19 9.84
CA ASP A 32 50.83 7.37 10.78
C ASP A 32 50.30 5.91 10.86
N MET A 33 49.17 5.61 10.21
CA MET A 33 48.56 4.27 10.15
C MET A 33 49.22 3.37 9.09
N GLU A 34 49.28 2.06 9.38
CA GLU A 34 49.69 1.07 8.38
C GLU A 34 48.58 0.83 7.33
N PRO A 35 48.90 0.51 6.06
CA PRO A 35 47.90 0.40 4.99
C PRO A 35 46.76 -0.63 5.20
N GLU A 36 46.98 -1.62 6.05
CA GLU A 36 45.99 -2.67 6.37
C GLU A 36 45.30 -2.44 7.73
N GLU A 37 45.64 -1.35 8.42
CA GLU A 37 45.09 -1.02 9.72
C GLU A 37 43.73 -0.32 9.59
N VAL A 38 42.77 -0.74 10.42
CA VAL A 38 41.45 -0.11 10.50
C VAL A 38 41.15 0.19 11.96
N VAL A 39 40.82 1.44 12.26
CA VAL A 39 40.41 1.86 13.60
C VAL A 39 38.90 1.79 13.69
N LEU A 40 38.39 0.81 14.42
CA LEU A 40 36.96 0.60 14.66
C LEU A 40 36.64 0.75 16.15
N MET A 41 35.40 1.10 16.47
CA MET A 41 34.90 1.04 17.84
C MET A 41 34.87 -0.40 18.33
N GLU A 42 35.09 -0.61 19.63
CA GLU A 42 34.95 -1.93 20.24
C GLU A 42 33.54 -2.50 19.98
N GLY A 43 33.47 -3.67 19.36
CA GLY A 43 32.23 -4.35 18.99
C GLY A 43 31.69 -4.03 17.59
N PHE A 44 32.24 -3.04 16.87
CA PHE A 44 31.87 -2.78 15.48
C PHE A 44 32.78 -3.59 14.53
N THR A 45 32.17 -4.33 13.60
CA THR A 45 32.91 -5.23 12.69
C THR A 45 32.88 -4.72 11.25
N LEU A 46 33.81 -5.22 10.42
CA LEU A 46 33.79 -4.94 8.99
C LEU A 46 32.53 -5.48 8.29
N VAL A 47 31.90 -6.52 8.85
CA VAL A 47 30.63 -7.06 8.31
C VAL A 47 29.52 -6.03 8.48
N ASP A 48 29.50 -5.30 9.59
CA ASP A 48 28.54 -4.22 9.83
C ASP A 48 28.76 -3.05 8.87
N ALA A 49 30.02 -2.79 8.49
CA ALA A 49 30.38 -1.77 7.50
C ALA A 49 30.00 -2.14 6.06
N MET A 50 29.72 -3.40 5.74
CA MET A 50 29.39 -3.83 4.36
C MET A 50 28.07 -3.26 3.84
N SER A 51 27.18 -2.80 4.73
CA SER A 51 25.92 -2.15 4.36
C SER A 51 26.01 -0.61 4.34
N ALA A 52 27.19 -0.04 4.59
CA ALA A 52 27.37 1.39 4.61
C ALA A 52 27.23 2.02 3.21
N PHE A 53 26.79 3.27 3.19
CA PHE A 53 26.71 4.08 1.98
C PHE A 53 28.00 4.83 1.70
N GLU A 54 28.27 5.02 0.42
CA GLU A 54 29.35 5.86 -0.06
C GLU A 54 28.77 7.17 -0.60
N ILE A 55 29.11 8.29 0.05
CA ILE A 55 28.71 9.64 -0.38
C ILE A 55 29.50 10.01 -1.64
N GLY A 56 28.82 10.57 -2.63
CA GLY A 56 29.42 10.98 -3.90
C GLY A 56 29.48 9.90 -4.98
N GLU A 57 29.03 8.67 -4.69
CA GLU A 57 28.86 7.62 -5.71
C GLU A 57 27.41 7.59 -6.22
N PRO A 58 27.12 7.85 -7.52
CA PRO A 58 25.76 8.00 -8.04
C PRO A 58 24.81 6.81 -7.80
N ARG A 59 25.35 5.61 -7.54
CA ARG A 59 24.57 4.39 -7.32
C ARG A 59 24.23 4.14 -5.85
N LEU A 60 25.00 4.74 -4.93
CA LEU A 60 24.90 4.51 -3.49
C LEU A 60 24.39 5.77 -2.76
N ASP A 61 24.71 6.94 -3.28
CA ASP A 61 24.28 8.23 -2.75
C ASP A 61 22.97 8.68 -3.41
N SER A 62 21.83 8.42 -2.74
CA SER A 62 20.54 8.93 -3.20
C SER A 62 20.44 10.46 -3.14
N GLY A 63 21.27 11.15 -2.35
CA GLY A 63 21.33 12.60 -2.28
C GLY A 63 22.02 13.25 -3.49
N MET A 64 22.77 12.46 -4.28
CA MET A 64 23.43 12.94 -5.49
C MET A 64 22.45 13.08 -6.65
N ILE A 65 22.01 14.31 -6.91
CA ILE A 65 21.07 14.61 -8.01
C ILE A 65 21.83 14.84 -9.32
N LEU A 66 21.73 13.88 -10.24
CA LEU A 66 22.29 13.99 -11.60
C LEU A 66 21.50 15.02 -12.43
N GLU A 67 22.14 15.63 -13.44
CA GLU A 67 21.50 16.64 -14.31
C GLU A 67 20.23 16.10 -14.99
N GLU A 68 20.27 14.86 -15.47
CA GLU A 68 19.14 14.17 -16.11
C GLU A 68 17.94 13.92 -15.17
N GLN A 69 18.20 13.95 -13.86
CA GLN A 69 17.17 13.72 -12.85
C GLN A 69 16.53 15.04 -12.39
N ARG A 70 17.14 16.19 -12.68
CA ARG A 70 16.65 17.50 -12.24
C ARG A 70 15.28 17.79 -12.84
N ARG A 71 14.36 18.23 -11.99
CA ARG A 71 12.98 18.56 -12.34
C ARG A 71 12.62 19.93 -11.78
N PRO A 72 11.71 20.68 -12.42
CA PRO A 72 11.22 21.94 -11.87
C PRO A 72 10.53 21.70 -10.52
N PRO A 73 10.45 22.72 -9.65
CA PRO A 73 9.63 22.66 -8.45
C PRO A 73 8.18 22.28 -8.80
N PHE A 74 7.60 21.37 -8.02
CA PHE A 74 6.22 20.96 -8.18
C PHE A 74 5.33 21.92 -7.40
N ASP A 75 4.34 22.50 -8.07
CA ASP A 75 3.27 23.26 -7.46
C ASP A 75 2.01 22.37 -7.38
N PRO A 76 1.56 22.00 -6.18
CA PRO A 76 0.45 21.08 -6.00
C PRO A 76 -0.90 21.67 -6.41
N LEU A 77 -1.00 22.98 -6.64
CA LEU A 77 -2.25 23.65 -7.02
C LEU A 77 -2.27 24.10 -8.48
N THR A 78 -1.27 23.69 -9.26
CA THR A 78 -1.23 23.90 -10.71
C THR A 78 -2.47 23.28 -11.35
N PRO A 79 -3.34 24.06 -12.02
CA PRO A 79 -4.60 23.57 -12.56
C PRO A 79 -4.40 22.47 -13.60
N LEU A 80 -5.06 21.32 -13.39
CA LEU A 80 -5.06 20.16 -14.29
C LEU A 80 -6.38 20.07 -15.03
N LEU A 81 -6.35 19.54 -16.25
CA LEU A 81 -7.56 19.17 -16.97
C LEU A 81 -8.19 17.92 -16.35
N PRO A 82 -9.53 17.75 -16.45
CA PRO A 82 -10.21 16.52 -16.00
C PRO A 82 -9.60 15.25 -16.61
N GLU A 83 -9.23 15.27 -17.89
CA GLU A 83 -8.59 14.13 -18.58
C GLU A 83 -7.19 13.82 -18.03
N GLU A 84 -6.47 14.85 -17.57
CA GLU A 84 -5.15 14.70 -16.94
C GLU A 84 -5.28 14.01 -15.56
N MET A 85 -6.45 14.10 -14.92
CA MET A 85 -6.72 13.48 -13.63
C MET A 85 -7.15 12.01 -13.71
N GLU A 86 -7.21 11.43 -14.91
CA GLU A 86 -7.55 10.03 -15.16
C GLU A 86 -6.37 9.06 -14.87
N TRP A 87 -5.40 9.47 -14.06
CA TRP A 87 -4.17 8.71 -13.81
C TRP A 87 -4.32 7.53 -12.85
N HIS A 88 -3.81 6.37 -13.27
CA HIS A 88 -3.49 5.25 -12.39
C HIS A 88 -2.22 4.56 -12.87
N SER A 89 -1.18 4.55 -12.03
CA SER A 89 -0.05 3.64 -12.20
C SER A 89 0.34 3.07 -10.86
N GLY A 90 0.22 1.74 -10.74
CA GLY A 90 0.50 1.02 -9.51
C GLY A 90 1.77 0.17 -9.65
N LYS A 91 2.69 0.30 -8.70
CA LYS A 91 3.74 -0.66 -8.32
C LYS A 91 3.97 -0.58 -6.78
N THR A 92 5.15 -0.85 -6.26
CA THR A 92 5.48 -0.92 -4.81
C THR A 92 5.37 0.44 -4.10
N LEU A 93 5.24 0.49 -2.76
CA LEU A 93 4.88 1.71 -2.00
C LEU A 93 5.86 2.88 -2.22
N SER A 94 7.15 2.68 -1.98
CA SER A 94 8.19 3.71 -2.14
C SER A 94 8.60 3.98 -3.59
N GLN A 95 8.42 3.01 -4.50
CA GLN A 95 8.75 3.13 -5.92
C GLN A 95 7.53 3.38 -6.82
N SER A 96 6.35 3.61 -6.24
CA SER A 96 5.15 3.97 -7.01
C SER A 96 4.25 4.96 -6.29
N VAL A 97 3.76 4.69 -5.08
CA VAL A 97 2.80 5.58 -4.42
C VAL A 97 3.49 6.87 -4.00
N PHE A 98 4.69 6.77 -3.42
CA PHE A 98 5.48 7.95 -3.08
C PHE A 98 6.07 8.66 -4.28
N THR A 99 6.07 8.08 -5.48
CA THR A 99 6.45 8.82 -6.69
C THR A 99 5.40 9.86 -7.05
N ILE A 100 4.15 9.72 -6.59
CA ILE A 100 3.08 10.70 -6.79
C ILE A 100 3.31 11.87 -5.83
N LEU A 101 3.61 13.04 -6.37
CA LEU A 101 4.00 14.20 -5.57
C LEU A 101 2.86 14.73 -4.69
N PHE A 102 1.60 14.57 -5.10
CA PHE A 102 0.44 14.95 -4.29
C PHE A 102 0.42 14.29 -2.89
N VAL A 103 0.99 13.08 -2.76
CA VAL A 103 1.09 12.39 -1.46
C VAL A 103 1.89 13.19 -0.44
N HIS A 104 2.92 13.91 -0.90
CA HIS A 104 3.80 14.71 -0.03
C HIS A 104 3.26 16.11 0.24
N HIS A 105 2.22 16.53 -0.50
CA HIS A 105 1.62 17.87 -0.46
C HIS A 105 0.14 17.86 -0.05
N LEU A 106 -0.31 16.79 0.63
CA LEU A 106 -1.69 16.66 1.12
C LEU A 106 -2.17 17.81 2.05
N PRO A 107 -1.32 18.39 2.91
CA PRO A 107 -1.69 19.57 3.69
C PRO A 107 -1.91 20.82 2.83
N ASP A 108 -1.09 20.98 1.78
CA ASP A 108 -1.10 22.17 0.90
C ASP A 108 -2.36 22.24 0.03
N ILE A 109 -2.95 21.07 -0.29
CA ILE A 109 -4.18 20.97 -1.08
C ILE A 109 -5.45 20.86 -0.22
N ASN A 110 -5.39 21.18 1.07
CA ASN A 110 -6.56 21.12 1.94
C ASN A 110 -7.56 22.25 1.62
N PRO A 111 -8.80 21.96 1.20
CA PRO A 111 -9.82 22.98 0.92
C PRO A 111 -10.08 23.94 2.08
N GLU A 112 -9.87 23.52 3.34
CA GLU A 112 -10.05 24.39 4.51
C GLU A 112 -9.02 25.53 4.58
N TYR A 113 -7.86 25.36 3.95
CA TYR A 113 -6.76 26.33 3.97
C TYR A 113 -6.62 27.11 2.66
N LEU A 114 -7.45 26.81 1.65
CA LEU A 114 -7.42 27.49 0.37
C LEU A 114 -8.26 28.78 0.41
N SER A 115 -7.65 29.87 -0.05
CA SER A 115 -8.37 31.12 -0.27
C SER A 115 -9.08 31.10 -1.63
N PRO A 116 -10.30 31.64 -1.74
CA PRO A 116 -10.97 31.77 -3.03
C PRO A 116 -10.18 32.72 -3.94
N GLU A 117 -9.92 32.32 -5.18
CA GLU A 117 -9.25 33.15 -6.18
C GLU A 117 -10.25 33.81 -7.14
N GLU A 118 -9.95 35.03 -7.57
CA GLU A 118 -10.87 35.86 -8.38
C GLU A 118 -10.86 35.49 -9.88
N ASN A 119 -9.89 34.71 -10.37
CA ASN A 119 -9.71 34.32 -11.78
C ASN A 119 -9.48 32.80 -11.92
N GLU A 120 -10.46 31.98 -11.51
CA GLU A 120 -10.42 30.53 -11.76
C GLU A 120 -10.78 30.21 -13.22
N ASP A 121 -10.00 29.33 -13.84
CA ASP A 121 -10.32 28.76 -15.16
C ASP A 121 -11.48 27.76 -15.01
N PRO A 122 -12.64 27.98 -15.64
CA PRO A 122 -13.78 27.07 -15.54
C PRO A 122 -13.48 25.66 -16.06
N ALA A 123 -12.53 25.52 -17.00
CA ALA A 123 -12.12 24.24 -17.55
C ALA A 123 -11.11 23.50 -16.66
N ARG A 124 -10.50 24.19 -15.67
CA ARG A 124 -9.49 23.65 -14.76
C ARG A 124 -9.75 24.11 -13.31
N PRO A 125 -10.89 23.70 -12.72
CA PRO A 125 -11.24 24.15 -11.39
C PRO A 125 -10.24 23.64 -10.35
N ARG A 126 -9.65 24.54 -9.56
CA ARG A 126 -8.70 24.20 -8.48
C ARG A 126 -9.32 23.27 -7.44
N TRP A 127 -10.63 23.38 -7.24
CA TRP A 127 -11.42 22.50 -6.39
C TRP A 127 -11.39 21.04 -6.82
N LEU A 128 -11.16 20.75 -8.10
CA LEU A 128 -10.94 19.40 -8.59
C LEU A 128 -9.68 18.79 -7.94
N ILE A 129 -8.62 19.57 -7.73
CA ILE A 129 -7.42 19.11 -7.03
C ILE A 129 -7.70 19.00 -5.52
N ALA A 130 -8.23 20.07 -4.92
CA ALA A 130 -8.40 20.16 -3.47
C ALA A 130 -9.40 19.14 -2.90
N VAL A 131 -10.47 18.85 -3.65
CA VAL A 131 -11.53 17.92 -3.23
C VAL A 131 -11.28 16.54 -3.80
N VAL A 132 -11.09 16.43 -5.12
CA VAL A 132 -11.10 15.13 -5.81
C VAL A 132 -9.75 14.43 -5.76
N VAL A 133 -8.66 15.08 -6.19
CA VAL A 133 -7.31 14.49 -6.11
C VAL A 133 -6.95 14.17 -4.67
N ARG A 134 -7.19 15.12 -3.75
CA ARG A 134 -6.90 14.92 -2.33
C ARG A 134 -7.64 13.71 -1.78
N ALA A 135 -8.96 13.60 -1.98
CA ALA A 135 -9.72 12.45 -1.49
C ALA A 135 -9.20 11.13 -2.11
N ALA A 136 -8.88 11.12 -3.41
CA ALA A 136 -8.33 9.96 -4.08
C ALA A 136 -6.97 9.52 -3.51
N MET A 137 -6.08 10.48 -3.19
CA MET A 137 -4.78 10.21 -2.58
C MET A 137 -4.91 9.71 -1.14
N LEU A 138 -5.81 10.30 -0.35
CA LEU A 138 -6.12 9.83 1.01
C LEU A 138 -6.66 8.39 1.00
N GLY A 139 -7.56 8.07 0.06
CA GLY A 139 -8.06 6.71 -0.15
C GLY A 139 -6.95 5.72 -0.51
N LEU A 140 -6.06 6.11 -1.42
CA LEU A 140 -4.90 5.31 -1.82
C LEU A 140 -3.97 5.02 -0.64
N LEU A 141 -3.55 6.05 0.09
CA LEU A 141 -2.69 5.90 1.27
C LEU A 141 -3.35 5.02 2.33
N LYS A 142 -4.67 5.17 2.53
CA LYS A 142 -5.37 4.34 3.50
C LYS A 142 -5.43 2.86 3.10
N CYS A 143 -5.57 2.56 1.82
CA CYS A 143 -5.44 1.19 1.33
C CYS A 143 -4.02 0.64 1.59
N CYS A 144 -2.99 1.46 1.37
CA CYS A 144 -1.61 1.11 1.67
C CYS A 144 -1.38 0.85 3.16
N ASP A 145 -1.95 1.66 4.07
CA ASP A 145 -1.91 1.40 5.52
C ASP A 145 -2.50 0.04 5.88
N LEU A 146 -3.70 -0.27 5.39
CA LEU A 146 -4.34 -1.55 5.67
C LEU A 146 -3.54 -2.74 5.10
N ALA A 147 -3.02 -2.61 3.89
CA ALA A 147 -2.15 -3.61 3.29
C ALA A 147 -0.84 -3.78 4.09
N TRP A 148 -0.22 -2.68 4.50
CA TRP A 148 1.01 -2.67 5.29
C TRP A 148 0.81 -3.33 6.65
N ARG A 149 -0.31 -3.07 7.35
CA ARG A 149 -0.66 -3.76 8.61
C ARG A 149 -0.80 -5.27 8.44
N GLU A 150 -1.35 -5.72 7.32
CA GLU A 150 -1.48 -7.14 7.03
C GLU A 150 -0.11 -7.80 6.78
N LEU A 151 0.71 -7.16 5.94
CA LEU A 151 2.04 -7.62 5.59
C LEU A 151 3.00 -7.61 6.80
N SER A 152 2.84 -6.66 7.71
CA SER A 152 3.64 -6.51 8.93
C SER A 152 3.39 -7.59 9.99
N LYS A 153 2.47 -8.54 9.75
CA LYS A 153 2.22 -9.68 10.65
C LYS A 153 3.30 -10.76 10.58
N GLY A 154 4.31 -10.61 9.73
CA GLY A 154 5.43 -11.56 9.60
C GLY A 154 5.06 -12.88 8.91
N ARG A 155 3.97 -12.89 8.12
CA ARG A 155 3.52 -14.06 7.34
C ARG A 155 4.21 -14.21 5.98
N VAL A 156 4.91 -13.16 5.56
CA VAL A 156 5.70 -13.08 4.33
C VAL A 156 7.01 -12.36 4.67
N GLN A 157 8.06 -12.60 3.89
CA GLN A 157 9.38 -12.08 4.20
C GLN A 157 9.54 -10.64 3.67
N ASP A 158 9.90 -9.71 4.55
CA ASP A 158 10.25 -8.34 4.14
C ASP A 158 11.55 -8.34 3.33
N VAL A 159 11.69 -7.38 2.42
CA VAL A 159 12.79 -7.23 1.45
C VAL A 159 12.87 -8.34 0.37
N GLU A 160 12.18 -9.47 0.54
CA GLU A 160 12.05 -10.54 -0.46
C GLU A 160 10.68 -10.53 -1.15
N ASP A 161 9.60 -10.71 -0.36
CA ASP A 161 8.23 -10.84 -0.87
C ASP A 161 7.58 -9.47 -1.09
N TRP A 162 7.94 -8.50 -0.26
CA TRP A 162 7.43 -7.13 -0.25
C TRP A 162 8.51 -6.18 0.31
N GLN A 163 8.25 -4.88 0.30
CA GLN A 163 9.14 -3.87 0.87
C GLN A 163 8.34 -3.03 1.87
N GLY A 164 8.72 -3.12 3.14
CA GLY A 164 8.04 -2.45 4.26
C GLY A 164 8.44 -1.00 4.49
N GLU A 165 9.49 -0.51 3.83
CA GLU A 165 10.03 0.83 4.06
C GLU A 165 9.08 1.96 3.66
N LYS A 166 8.87 2.92 4.58
CA LYS A 166 7.94 4.06 4.42
C LYS A 166 8.65 5.38 4.15
N CYS A 167 9.96 5.45 4.33
CA CYS A 167 10.76 6.66 4.18
C CYS A 167 10.22 7.85 5.00
N ASP A 168 9.79 7.59 6.24
CA ASP A 168 9.11 8.56 7.13
C ASP A 168 7.83 9.22 6.58
N VAL A 169 7.24 8.68 5.50
CA VAL A 169 5.98 9.15 4.96
C VAL A 169 4.81 8.42 5.65
N SER A 170 3.84 9.16 6.17
CA SER A 170 2.66 8.57 6.80
C SER A 170 1.72 7.95 5.79
N LEU A 171 1.19 6.76 6.14
CA LEU A 171 0.12 6.08 5.40
C LEU A 171 -1.28 6.38 5.96
N LEU A 172 -1.41 7.39 6.83
CA LEU A 172 -2.64 7.71 7.55
C LEU A 172 -3.03 6.64 8.59
N GLU A 173 -2.03 6.09 9.29
CA GLU A 173 -2.20 5.03 10.28
C GLU A 173 -3.14 5.43 11.43
N GLY A 174 -3.12 6.72 11.83
CA GLY A 174 -3.98 7.28 12.88
C GLY A 174 -5.36 7.73 12.40
N VAL A 175 -5.62 7.75 11.09
CA VAL A 175 -6.87 8.28 10.54
C VAL A 175 -7.91 7.17 10.42
N ASN A 176 -9.16 7.45 10.79
CA ASN A 176 -10.24 6.48 10.64
C ASN A 176 -10.59 6.29 9.15
N SER A 177 -10.66 5.04 8.70
CA SER A 177 -11.10 4.71 7.34
C SER A 177 -12.48 5.27 7.00
N ASP A 178 -13.40 5.36 7.96
CA ASP A 178 -14.75 5.89 7.74
C ASP A 178 -14.75 7.38 7.35
N LEU A 179 -13.81 8.15 7.92
CA LEU A 179 -13.60 9.54 7.52
C LEU A 179 -13.11 9.63 6.07
N ILE A 180 -12.16 8.78 5.68
CA ILE A 180 -11.62 8.76 4.32
C ILE A 180 -12.71 8.39 3.31
N ILE A 181 -13.58 7.45 3.66
CA ILE A 181 -14.71 7.08 2.81
C ILE A 181 -15.67 8.27 2.65
N HIS A 182 -16.00 8.95 3.75
CA HIS A 182 -16.85 10.15 3.69
C HIS A 182 -16.23 11.27 2.81
N LEU A 183 -14.92 11.48 2.88
CA LEU A 183 -14.25 12.46 2.01
C LEU A 183 -14.35 12.10 0.52
N LEU A 184 -14.24 10.81 0.21
CA LEU A 184 -14.47 10.29 -1.13
C LEU A 184 -15.97 10.37 -1.53
N ASP A 185 -16.93 10.35 -0.58
CA ASP A 185 -18.37 10.65 -0.80
C ASP A 185 -18.57 12.09 -1.20
N THR A 186 -18.03 12.99 -0.39
CA THR A 186 -18.07 14.43 -0.67
C THR A 186 -17.44 14.74 -2.03
N ALA A 187 -16.34 14.07 -2.39
CA ALA A 187 -15.70 14.26 -3.69
C ALA A 187 -16.56 13.77 -4.86
N SER A 188 -17.19 12.59 -4.75
CA SER A 188 -18.11 12.09 -5.78
C SER A 188 -19.31 13.03 -5.96
N ASP A 189 -19.91 13.49 -4.86
CA ASP A 189 -21.07 14.39 -4.88
C ASP A 189 -20.70 15.74 -5.51
N TRP A 190 -19.50 16.25 -5.21
CA TRP A 190 -18.98 17.48 -5.80
C TRP A 190 -18.79 17.34 -7.32
N VAL A 191 -18.22 16.23 -7.79
CA VAL A 191 -18.04 15.98 -9.24
C VAL A 191 -19.39 15.91 -9.95
N GLN A 192 -20.39 15.26 -9.34
CA GLN A 192 -21.75 15.18 -9.91
C GLN A 192 -22.46 16.53 -10.01
N GLN A 193 -22.10 17.49 -9.15
CA GLN A 193 -22.68 18.84 -9.13
C GLN A 193 -21.85 19.86 -9.93
N SER A 194 -20.73 19.44 -10.51
CA SER A 194 -19.83 20.31 -11.27
C SER A 194 -20.33 20.56 -12.70
N ASP A 195 -19.82 21.61 -13.34
CA ASP A 195 -20.12 21.96 -14.74
C ASP A 195 -19.32 21.12 -15.77
N LEU A 196 -18.75 19.98 -15.34
CA LEU A 196 -17.99 19.08 -16.20
C LEU A 196 -18.90 18.32 -17.17
N ALA A 197 -18.34 17.83 -18.27
CA ALA A 197 -19.08 17.01 -19.21
C ALA A 197 -19.50 15.68 -18.56
N GLU A 198 -20.69 15.16 -18.91
CA GLU A 198 -21.24 13.91 -18.35
C GLU A 198 -20.25 12.73 -18.45
N ALA A 199 -19.54 12.62 -19.58
CA ALA A 199 -18.51 11.59 -19.76
C ALA A 199 -17.32 11.72 -18.79
N GLN A 200 -16.90 12.96 -18.45
CA GLN A 200 -15.83 13.22 -17.50
C GLN A 200 -16.30 12.95 -16.07
N VAL A 201 -17.54 13.34 -15.75
CA VAL A 201 -18.19 13.06 -14.46
C VAL A 201 -18.22 11.55 -14.21
N ASP A 202 -18.69 10.77 -15.18
CA ASP A 202 -18.75 9.31 -15.10
C ASP A 202 -17.36 8.70 -14.91
N ALA A 203 -16.37 9.13 -15.70
CA ALA A 203 -15.01 8.59 -15.63
C ALA A 203 -14.33 8.88 -14.28
N ILE A 204 -14.43 10.11 -13.78
CA ILE A 204 -13.87 10.50 -12.47
C ILE A 204 -14.60 9.77 -11.34
N CYS A 205 -15.94 9.69 -11.42
CA CYS A 205 -16.73 8.95 -10.44
C CYS A 205 -16.34 7.47 -10.41
N ASP A 206 -16.30 6.77 -11.54
CA ASP A 206 -15.89 5.36 -11.62
C ASP A 206 -14.51 5.12 -10.97
N ARG A 207 -13.58 6.07 -11.13
CA ARG A 207 -12.24 6.02 -10.53
C ARG A 207 -12.23 6.31 -9.03
N LEU A 208 -13.03 7.25 -8.54
CA LEU A 208 -13.21 7.48 -7.09
C LEU A 208 -13.88 6.27 -6.44
N HIS A 209 -14.88 5.71 -7.10
CA HIS A 209 -15.63 4.52 -6.68
C HIS A 209 -14.75 3.28 -6.54
N LEU A 210 -13.78 3.10 -7.45
CA LEU A 210 -12.75 2.06 -7.33
C LEU A 210 -11.96 2.16 -6.01
N ARG A 211 -11.84 3.35 -5.41
CA ARG A 211 -10.98 3.64 -4.23
C ARG A 211 -11.70 3.71 -2.87
N LYS A 212 -13.03 3.54 -2.78
CA LYS A 212 -13.87 4.12 -1.69
C LYS A 212 -14.63 3.12 -0.78
N VAL A 213 -15.95 3.07 -0.88
CA VAL A 213 -16.97 2.27 -0.18
C VAL A 213 -17.19 2.38 1.32
N LEU A 214 -18.49 2.37 1.71
CA LEU A 214 -19.07 2.17 3.05
C LEU A 214 -20.21 1.12 3.04
N PHE A 215 -20.53 0.63 4.24
CA PHE A 215 -21.45 -0.43 4.66
C PHE A 215 -22.95 0.00 4.65
N TYR A 216 -23.89 -0.91 4.31
CA TYR A 216 -25.29 -0.78 4.72
C TYR A 216 -25.82 -2.10 5.28
N ARG A 217 -26.19 -2.10 6.57
CA ARG A 217 -26.99 -3.16 7.20
C ARG A 217 -28.18 -2.50 7.88
N GLY A 218 -29.38 -2.70 7.33
CA GLY A 218 -30.64 -2.46 8.03
C GLY A 218 -31.76 -1.80 7.21
N LEU A 219 -32.45 -2.57 6.38
CA LEU A 219 -33.92 -2.69 6.26
C LEU A 219 -34.33 -3.11 4.82
N VAL A 220 -34.77 -4.36 4.70
CA VAL A 220 -36.09 -4.77 4.20
C VAL A 220 -36.71 -3.95 3.04
N LEU A 221 -36.93 -4.65 1.91
CA LEU A 221 -37.90 -4.37 0.83
C LEU A 221 -37.68 -3.12 -0.05
N HIS A 222 -36.97 -3.27 -1.18
CA HIS A 222 -37.55 -2.87 -2.48
C HIS A 222 -36.80 -3.48 -3.69
N PRO A 223 -37.52 -4.13 -4.63
CA PRO A 223 -37.00 -4.45 -5.95
C PRO A 223 -37.37 -3.30 -6.89
N LEU A 224 -36.41 -2.43 -7.23
CA LEU A 224 -36.42 -1.63 -8.47
C LEU A 224 -35.07 -0.91 -8.55
N MET A 225 -34.34 -1.24 -9.61
CA MET A 225 -33.14 -0.57 -10.09
C MET A 225 -33.25 0.97 -9.99
N ASN A 226 -32.26 1.62 -9.38
CA ASN A 226 -31.43 2.67 -9.98
C ASN A 226 -30.60 3.43 -8.90
N LEU A 227 -29.32 3.65 -9.22
CA LEU A 227 -28.42 4.70 -8.71
C LEU A 227 -27.60 4.60 -7.41
N ALA A 228 -27.38 3.43 -6.81
CA ALA A 228 -26.42 3.34 -5.69
C ALA A 228 -25.75 1.98 -5.60
N SER A 229 -24.59 1.76 -6.25
CA SER A 229 -23.77 0.54 -6.03
C SER A 229 -22.47 0.51 -6.86
N PHE A 230 -21.44 1.34 -6.64
CA PHE A 230 -20.13 1.05 -7.25
C PHE A 230 -18.94 1.41 -6.34
N GLN A 231 -18.24 0.40 -5.84
CA GLN A 231 -17.64 0.43 -4.52
C GLN A 231 -16.70 -0.79 -4.27
N THR A 232 -15.35 -0.68 -4.27
CA THR A 232 -14.49 -1.87 -3.98
C THR A 232 -13.27 -1.84 -3.04
N LEU A 233 -12.15 -1.20 -3.38
CA LEU A 233 -10.85 -1.64 -2.85
C LEU A 233 -10.66 -1.42 -1.34
N LEU A 234 -10.90 -0.21 -0.84
CA LEU A 234 -10.67 0.12 0.57
C LEU A 234 -11.54 -0.72 1.53
N GLN A 235 -12.74 -1.13 1.13
CA GLN A 235 -13.55 -2.06 1.93
C GLN A 235 -13.08 -3.49 1.88
N LEU A 236 -12.57 -3.98 0.75
CA LEU A 236 -11.94 -5.30 0.72
C LEU A 236 -10.82 -5.39 1.77
N TYR A 237 -10.03 -4.33 1.93
CA TYR A 237 -9.00 -4.24 2.96
C TYR A 237 -9.55 -4.06 4.40
N LYS A 238 -10.75 -3.50 4.59
CA LYS A 238 -11.38 -3.29 5.92
C LYS A 238 -12.21 -4.52 6.38
N LEU A 239 -12.70 -5.32 5.44
CA LEU A 239 -13.72 -6.33 5.68
C LEU A 239 -13.23 -7.46 6.61
N ASP A 240 -14.06 -7.81 7.58
CA ASP A 240 -13.90 -9.06 8.33
C ASP A 240 -14.39 -10.22 7.46
N LEU A 241 -13.48 -10.76 6.65
CA LEU A 241 -13.77 -11.77 5.62
C LEU A 241 -14.40 -13.05 6.20
N LEU A 242 -14.16 -13.35 7.47
CA LEU A 242 -14.73 -14.52 8.14
C LEU A 242 -16.22 -14.33 8.47
N LYS A 243 -16.71 -13.08 8.51
CA LYS A 243 -18.12 -12.75 8.82
C LYS A 243 -18.88 -12.16 7.64
N GLY A 244 -18.19 -11.61 6.64
CA GLY A 244 -18.79 -10.86 5.55
C GLY A 244 -18.48 -11.42 4.16
N VAL A 245 -18.71 -12.72 3.95
CA VAL A 245 -18.44 -13.36 2.64
C VAL A 245 -19.36 -12.80 1.55
N ASP A 246 -20.59 -12.44 1.87
CA ASP A 246 -21.54 -11.85 0.91
C ASP A 246 -21.08 -10.47 0.45
N GLU A 247 -20.58 -9.64 1.38
CA GLU A 247 -20.00 -8.34 1.10
C GLU A 247 -18.73 -8.47 0.23
N LEU A 248 -17.89 -9.49 0.48
CA LEU A 248 -16.74 -9.80 -0.35
C LEU A 248 -17.15 -10.08 -1.80
N TRP A 249 -18.18 -10.90 -2.02
CA TRP A 249 -18.70 -11.21 -3.35
C TRP A 249 -19.24 -9.97 -4.06
N TYR A 250 -19.98 -9.14 -3.33
CA TYR A 250 -20.49 -7.88 -3.86
C TYR A 250 -19.35 -6.96 -4.31
N HIS A 251 -18.37 -6.70 -3.43
CA HIS A 251 -17.25 -5.83 -3.77
C HIS A 251 -16.40 -6.41 -4.91
N THR A 252 -16.05 -7.69 -4.89
CA THR A 252 -15.27 -8.28 -6.00
C THR A 252 -15.98 -8.19 -7.35
N THR A 253 -17.29 -8.41 -7.40
CA THR A 253 -18.09 -8.32 -8.64
C THR A 253 -18.13 -6.88 -9.16
N VAL A 254 -18.46 -5.94 -8.29
CA VAL A 254 -18.54 -4.50 -8.60
C VAL A 254 -17.20 -3.96 -9.10
N GLY A 255 -16.08 -4.45 -8.56
CA GLY A 255 -14.74 -4.01 -8.94
C GLY A 255 -14.36 -4.43 -10.33
N ARG A 256 -14.74 -5.65 -10.73
CA ARG A 256 -14.52 -6.12 -12.10
C ARG A 256 -15.31 -5.27 -13.09
N GLU A 257 -16.57 -4.96 -12.78
CA GLU A 257 -17.37 -4.08 -13.63
C GLU A 257 -16.74 -2.69 -13.78
N LEU A 258 -16.27 -2.10 -12.68
CA LEU A 258 -15.58 -0.81 -12.68
C LEU A 258 -14.29 -0.84 -13.51
N ILE A 259 -13.48 -1.89 -13.37
CA ILE A 259 -12.25 -2.03 -14.17
C ILE A 259 -12.59 -2.06 -15.67
N GLU A 260 -13.64 -2.77 -16.08
CA GLU A 260 -14.05 -2.81 -17.49
C GLU A 260 -14.55 -1.44 -17.99
N ARG A 261 -15.23 -0.65 -17.15
CA ARG A 261 -15.64 0.73 -17.52
C ARG A 261 -14.44 1.66 -17.65
N VAL A 262 -13.49 1.56 -16.72
CA VAL A 262 -12.29 2.40 -16.66
C VAL A 262 -11.27 2.04 -17.76
N ARG A 263 -11.31 0.81 -18.31
CA ARG A 263 -10.42 0.35 -19.38
C ARG A 263 -10.68 1.04 -20.74
N ARG A 264 -11.78 1.80 -20.89
CA ARG A 264 -12.10 2.50 -22.16
C ARG A 264 -10.89 3.33 -22.64
N PRO A 265 -10.57 3.36 -23.95
CA PRO A 265 -9.42 4.08 -24.46
C PRO A 265 -9.56 5.58 -24.20
N HIS A 266 -8.48 6.18 -23.70
CA HIS A 266 -8.39 7.61 -23.41
C HIS A 266 -7.67 8.30 -24.54
N ASP A 267 -8.00 9.57 -24.79
CA ASP A 267 -7.21 10.39 -25.70
C ASP A 267 -5.79 10.55 -25.16
N PRO A 268 -4.76 10.49 -26.02
CA PRO A 268 -3.38 10.63 -25.58
C PRO A 268 -3.18 12.01 -24.96
N LEU A 269 -2.63 12.02 -23.74
CA LEU A 269 -2.32 13.24 -23.02
C LEU A 269 -1.35 14.12 -23.81
N PRO A 270 -1.53 15.45 -23.81
CA PRO A 270 -0.59 16.37 -24.44
C PRO A 270 0.83 16.17 -23.88
N PRO A 271 1.89 16.21 -24.71
CA PRO A 271 3.27 16.02 -24.24
C PRO A 271 3.72 17.13 -23.27
N ASN A 272 3.13 18.32 -23.36
CA ASN A 272 3.44 19.47 -22.49
C ASN A 272 2.47 19.60 -21.31
N SER A 273 1.70 18.55 -21.02
CA SER A 273 0.76 18.56 -19.91
C SER A 273 1.48 18.70 -18.56
N PRO A 274 0.98 19.53 -17.63
CA PRO A 274 1.49 19.60 -16.26
C PRO A 274 1.41 18.25 -15.53
N ILE A 275 0.60 17.29 -16.00
CA ILE A 275 0.47 15.96 -15.39
C ILE A 275 1.80 15.21 -15.31
N HIS A 276 2.70 15.40 -16.28
CA HIS A 276 3.99 14.70 -16.32
C HIS A 276 4.91 15.12 -15.18
N LEU A 277 4.64 16.27 -14.55
CA LEU A 277 5.36 16.78 -13.39
C LEU A 277 4.80 16.26 -12.06
N THR A 278 3.61 15.64 -12.06
CA THR A 278 2.97 15.12 -10.83
C THR A 278 3.62 13.85 -10.30
N ILE A 279 4.48 13.22 -11.10
CA ILE A 279 5.16 11.97 -10.75
C ILE A 279 6.66 12.16 -10.82
N ASP A 280 7.35 11.98 -9.70
CA ASP A 280 8.80 11.96 -9.63
C ASP A 280 9.31 10.51 -9.40
N PRO A 281 9.76 9.81 -10.45
CA PRO A 281 10.35 8.48 -10.31
C PRO A 281 11.67 8.50 -9.52
N TYR A 282 12.26 9.67 -9.30
CA TYR A 282 13.49 9.88 -8.52
C TYR A 282 13.21 10.43 -7.11
N ILE A 283 11.99 10.28 -6.59
CA ILE A 283 11.59 10.86 -5.29
C ILE A 283 12.47 10.41 -4.12
N ALA A 284 13.09 9.23 -4.20
CA ALA A 284 13.96 8.68 -3.17
C ALA A 284 15.14 9.59 -2.77
N ARG A 285 15.55 10.53 -3.64
CA ARG A 285 16.56 11.55 -3.31
C ARG A 285 16.13 12.60 -2.29
N ARG A 286 14.81 12.71 -2.06
CA ARG A 286 14.20 13.69 -1.15
C ARG A 286 13.64 13.03 0.11
N LEU A 287 13.62 11.70 0.16
CA LEU A 287 13.03 10.95 1.26
C LEU A 287 14.13 10.29 2.10
N PRO A 288 14.02 10.27 3.44
CA PRO A 288 14.91 9.50 4.30
C PRO A 288 14.90 8.04 3.90
N ASN A 289 16.07 7.44 3.73
CA ASN A 289 16.16 6.07 3.24
C ASN A 289 17.50 5.44 3.62
N PHE A 290 17.48 4.14 3.95
CA PHE A 290 18.66 3.37 4.34
C PHE A 290 19.01 2.25 3.35
N MET A 291 18.37 2.20 2.17
CA MET A 291 18.84 1.38 1.06
C MET A 291 18.75 2.12 -0.28
N PRO A 292 19.65 1.91 -1.26
CA PRO A 292 19.47 2.54 -2.58
C PRO A 292 18.15 2.07 -3.23
N ILE A 293 17.20 2.98 -3.42
CA ILE A 293 15.93 2.66 -4.09
C ILE A 293 16.12 2.77 -5.60
N ARG A 294 15.86 1.67 -6.30
CA ARG A 294 15.89 1.66 -7.77
C ARG A 294 14.68 2.38 -8.34
N VAL A 295 14.92 3.16 -9.38
CA VAL A 295 13.85 3.72 -10.21
C VAL A 295 13.14 2.59 -10.93
N THR A 296 11.81 2.56 -10.83
CA THR A 296 10.99 1.54 -11.49
C THR A 296 10.24 2.16 -12.65
N GLU A 297 10.31 1.53 -13.81
CA GLU A 297 9.51 1.95 -14.96
C GLU A 297 8.02 1.74 -14.68
N VAL A 298 7.22 2.75 -14.98
CA VAL A 298 5.76 2.67 -14.94
C VAL A 298 5.31 1.68 -16.03
N PRO A 299 4.60 0.59 -15.68
CA PRO A 299 4.09 -0.34 -16.67
C PRO A 299 2.98 0.33 -17.51
N PRO A 300 2.72 -0.16 -18.74
CA PRO A 300 1.59 0.32 -19.53
C PRO A 300 0.26 0.21 -18.78
N LEU A 301 -0.63 1.19 -18.97
CA LEU A 301 -1.92 1.28 -18.29
C LEU A 301 -2.77 0.01 -18.42
N ALA A 302 -2.76 -0.64 -19.60
CA ALA A 302 -3.44 -1.91 -19.81
C ALA A 302 -2.96 -3.01 -18.85
N GLN A 303 -1.65 -3.12 -18.62
CA GLN A 303 -1.08 -4.11 -17.72
C GLN A 303 -1.43 -3.84 -16.25
N ILE A 304 -1.63 -2.57 -15.88
CA ILE A 304 -2.07 -2.18 -14.54
C ILE A 304 -3.51 -2.66 -14.30
N TRP A 305 -4.38 -2.44 -15.28
CA TRP A 305 -5.77 -2.93 -15.21
C TRP A 305 -5.85 -4.46 -15.19
N ASP A 306 -5.04 -5.13 -16.01
CA ASP A 306 -4.94 -6.59 -15.99
C ASP A 306 -4.48 -7.09 -14.62
N SER A 307 -3.48 -6.44 -14.02
CA SER A 307 -2.97 -6.79 -12.70
C SER A 307 -4.01 -6.57 -11.60
N LEU A 308 -4.80 -5.50 -11.69
CA LEU A 308 -5.88 -5.23 -10.75
C LEU A 308 -7.05 -6.21 -10.92
N GLY A 309 -7.35 -6.61 -12.15
CA GLY A 309 -8.32 -7.67 -12.45
C GLY A 309 -7.92 -9.00 -11.81
N VAL A 310 -6.67 -9.42 -12.03
CA VAL A 310 -6.10 -10.62 -11.37
C VAL A 310 -6.12 -10.48 -9.85
N HIS A 311 -5.84 -9.29 -9.31
CA HIS A 311 -5.95 -9.04 -7.87
C HIS A 311 -7.37 -9.31 -7.35
N LEU A 312 -8.42 -8.84 -8.02
CA LEU A 312 -9.82 -9.11 -7.66
C LEU A 312 -10.26 -10.56 -7.87
N GLU A 313 -9.65 -11.28 -8.81
CA GLU A 313 -9.88 -12.73 -8.98
C GLU A 313 -9.41 -13.50 -7.74
N VAL A 314 -8.23 -13.16 -7.20
CA VAL A 314 -7.71 -13.82 -5.98
C VAL A 314 -8.63 -13.57 -4.79
N TRP A 315 -9.20 -12.36 -4.66
CA TRP A 315 -10.21 -12.07 -3.63
C TRP A 315 -11.46 -12.95 -3.74
N ALA A 316 -11.93 -13.19 -4.97
CA ALA A 316 -13.04 -14.10 -5.21
C ALA A 316 -12.68 -15.56 -4.90
N ASP A 317 -11.48 -16.01 -5.26
CA ASP A 317 -10.98 -17.34 -4.88
C ASP A 317 -10.95 -17.50 -3.35
N VAL A 318 -10.52 -16.46 -2.61
CA VAL A 318 -10.58 -16.43 -1.14
C VAL A 318 -12.02 -16.55 -0.65
N GLY A 319 -12.96 -15.84 -1.27
CA GLY A 319 -14.39 -15.97 -0.95
C GLY A 319 -14.89 -17.40 -1.14
N HIS A 320 -14.48 -18.07 -2.22
CA HIS A 320 -14.80 -19.48 -2.42
C HIS A 320 -14.23 -20.33 -1.29
N LEU A 321 -12.98 -20.13 -0.87
CA LEU A 321 -12.37 -20.90 0.22
C LEU A 321 -13.14 -20.76 1.54
N LEU A 322 -13.56 -19.54 1.87
CA LEU A 322 -14.23 -19.20 3.12
C LEU A 322 -15.65 -19.76 3.27
N THR A 323 -16.34 -20.12 2.17
CA THR A 323 -17.71 -20.67 2.24
C THR A 323 -17.86 -21.99 3.00
N SER A 324 -16.76 -22.72 3.24
CA SER A 324 -16.78 -24.00 3.94
C SER A 324 -15.48 -24.21 4.72
N PRO A 325 -15.55 -24.62 6.00
CA PRO A 325 -14.38 -24.86 6.84
C PRO A 325 -13.77 -26.26 6.56
N SER A 326 -13.44 -26.56 5.30
CA SER A 326 -12.88 -27.85 4.91
C SER A 326 -11.39 -27.78 4.61
N LEU A 327 -10.54 -28.45 5.39
CA LEU A 327 -9.08 -28.39 5.23
C LEU A 327 -8.63 -28.95 3.87
N LEU A 328 -9.28 -30.02 3.40
CA LEU A 328 -9.03 -30.64 2.10
C LEU A 328 -9.27 -29.66 0.95
N LYS A 329 -10.29 -28.80 1.06
CA LYS A 329 -10.56 -27.75 0.07
C LYS A 329 -9.43 -26.73 0.00
N TRP A 330 -8.93 -26.27 1.14
CA TRP A 330 -7.78 -25.35 1.19
C TRP A 330 -6.51 -26.02 0.64
N ALA A 331 -6.25 -27.27 1.01
CA ALA A 331 -5.10 -28.04 0.53
C ALA A 331 -5.17 -28.29 -1.00
N ALA A 332 -6.35 -28.65 -1.51
CA ALA A 332 -6.58 -28.85 -2.93
C ALA A 332 -6.41 -27.55 -3.71
N ALA A 333 -6.94 -26.43 -3.23
CA ALA A 333 -6.77 -25.14 -3.88
C ALA A 333 -5.30 -24.70 -3.97
N GLY A 334 -4.53 -24.85 -2.88
CA GLY A 334 -3.09 -24.59 -2.89
C GLY A 334 -2.33 -25.50 -3.85
N SER A 335 -2.65 -26.80 -3.84
CA SER A 335 -2.04 -27.78 -4.75
C SER A 335 -2.34 -27.48 -6.22
N LEU A 336 -3.58 -27.08 -6.53
CA LEU A 336 -3.99 -26.71 -7.89
C LEU A 336 -3.28 -25.45 -8.36
N GLN A 337 -3.12 -24.43 -7.51
CA GLN A 337 -2.35 -23.23 -7.89
C GLN A 337 -0.91 -23.58 -8.28
N TYR A 338 -0.26 -24.46 -7.50
CA TYR A 338 1.09 -24.94 -7.80
C TYR A 338 1.13 -25.77 -9.09
N CYS A 339 0.27 -26.79 -9.23
CA CYS A 339 0.24 -27.68 -10.38
C CYS A 339 -0.06 -26.95 -11.71
N LEU A 340 -0.91 -25.93 -11.67
CA LEU A 340 -1.27 -25.14 -12.85
C LEU A 340 -0.20 -24.09 -13.23
N HIS A 341 0.94 -24.04 -12.52
CA HIS A 341 2.00 -23.05 -12.73
C HIS A 341 1.45 -21.61 -12.79
N LYS A 342 0.38 -21.34 -12.04
CA LYS A 342 -0.15 -19.98 -11.94
C LYS A 342 0.94 -19.11 -11.30
N LYS A 343 1.06 -17.86 -11.77
CA LYS A 343 1.91 -16.88 -11.10
C LYS A 343 1.50 -16.83 -9.62
N PRO A 344 2.48 -16.77 -8.69
CA PRO A 344 2.15 -16.67 -7.27
C PRO A 344 1.29 -15.44 -7.03
N ALA A 345 0.31 -15.57 -6.14
CA ALA A 345 -0.49 -14.42 -5.69
C ALA A 345 0.43 -13.35 -5.06
N SER A 346 -0.04 -12.10 -5.06
CA SER A 346 0.72 -11.00 -4.44
C SER A 346 1.04 -11.31 -2.97
N ALA A 347 2.12 -10.74 -2.46
CA ALA A 347 2.53 -10.92 -1.06
C ALA A 347 1.39 -10.62 -0.08
N PHE A 348 0.60 -9.58 -0.35
CA PHE A 348 -0.58 -9.24 0.45
C PHE A 348 -1.57 -10.41 0.53
N HIS A 349 -1.94 -11.01 -0.60
CA HIS A 349 -2.88 -12.14 -0.60
C HIS A 349 -2.30 -13.39 0.05
N ARG A 350 -1.00 -13.66 -0.14
CA ARG A 350 -0.33 -14.78 0.53
C ARG A 350 -0.32 -14.59 2.04
N ALA A 351 -0.04 -13.38 2.52
CA ALA A 351 -0.15 -13.03 3.94
C ALA A 351 -1.59 -13.19 4.43
N LEU A 352 -2.56 -12.60 3.72
CA LEU A 352 -3.98 -12.64 4.06
C LEU A 352 -4.54 -14.07 4.13
N ILE A 353 -4.22 -14.93 3.17
CA ILE A 353 -4.67 -16.34 3.16
C ILE A 353 -4.17 -17.05 4.43
N GLN A 354 -2.89 -16.88 4.76
CA GLN A 354 -2.33 -17.44 5.99
C GLN A 354 -3.00 -16.86 7.25
N THR A 355 -3.39 -15.58 7.23
CA THR A 355 -4.18 -14.93 8.28
C THR A 355 -5.54 -15.55 8.47
N LEU A 356 -6.24 -15.79 7.37
CA LEU A 356 -7.57 -16.35 7.41
C LEU A 356 -7.56 -17.79 7.92
N VAL A 357 -6.53 -18.56 7.56
CA VAL A 357 -6.37 -19.93 8.03
C VAL A 357 -6.06 -19.97 9.53
N PHE A 358 -5.10 -19.17 9.99
CA PHE A 358 -4.66 -19.20 11.39
C PHE A 358 -4.22 -17.82 11.89
N ASP A 359 -4.94 -17.25 12.85
CA ASP A 359 -4.60 -15.98 13.50
C ASP A 359 -4.95 -16.05 14.99
N LYS A 360 -4.06 -15.52 15.86
CA LYS A 360 -4.29 -15.40 17.31
C LYS A 360 -4.82 -16.70 17.98
N GLU A 361 -4.17 -17.83 17.70
CA GLU A 361 -4.56 -19.16 18.22
C GLU A 361 -5.93 -19.67 17.76
N LEU A 362 -6.52 -19.06 16.72
CA LEU A 362 -7.78 -19.49 16.13
C LEU A 362 -7.58 -19.92 14.67
N VAL A 363 -8.16 -21.06 14.34
CA VAL A 363 -8.25 -21.60 12.99
C VAL A 363 -9.56 -21.10 12.37
N LEU A 364 -9.49 -20.47 11.19
CA LEU A 364 -10.65 -19.87 10.51
C LEU A 364 -11.44 -18.91 11.43
N GLY A 365 -10.73 -18.25 12.36
CA GLY A 365 -11.21 -17.32 13.39
C GLY A 365 -12.31 -17.83 14.34
N THR A 366 -12.66 -19.11 14.30
CA THR A 366 -13.75 -19.68 15.10
C THR A 366 -13.34 -20.95 15.85
N HIS A 367 -12.33 -21.66 15.37
CA HIS A 367 -11.95 -22.97 15.90
C HIS A 367 -10.63 -22.92 16.66
N ARG A 368 -10.46 -23.77 17.68
CA ARG A 368 -9.18 -23.95 18.39
C ARG A 368 -8.21 -24.80 17.55
N PRO A 369 -6.90 -24.80 17.81
CA PRO A 369 -5.94 -25.60 17.06
C PRO A 369 -6.24 -27.10 17.08
N THR A 370 -6.85 -27.62 18.16
CA THR A 370 -7.28 -29.02 18.27
C THR A 370 -8.31 -29.43 17.22
N TRP A 371 -9.13 -28.49 16.76
CA TRP A 371 -10.10 -28.74 15.67
C TRP A 371 -9.39 -29.09 14.36
N LEU A 372 -8.20 -28.53 14.10
CA LEU A 372 -7.45 -28.82 12.88
C LEU A 372 -7.03 -30.29 12.83
N MET A 373 -6.59 -30.83 13.97
CA MET A 373 -6.29 -32.26 14.10
C MET A 373 -7.55 -33.12 13.88
N GLU A 374 -8.64 -32.79 14.56
CA GLU A 374 -9.90 -33.52 14.42
C GLU A 374 -10.40 -33.53 12.97
N GLN A 375 -10.40 -32.38 12.29
CA GLN A 375 -10.83 -32.28 10.90
C GLN A 375 -9.86 -32.97 9.93
N PHE A 376 -8.55 -32.87 10.16
CA PHE A 376 -7.58 -33.54 9.30
C PHE A 376 -7.82 -35.05 9.24
N PHE A 377 -8.00 -35.70 10.40
CA PHE A 377 -8.29 -37.13 10.46
C PHE A 377 -9.68 -37.44 9.91
N TYR A 378 -10.68 -36.62 10.24
CA TYR A 378 -12.04 -36.82 9.75
C TYR A 378 -12.12 -36.74 8.22
N GLU A 379 -11.50 -35.74 7.60
CA GLU A 379 -11.52 -35.56 6.14
C GLU A 379 -10.62 -36.56 5.41
N THR A 380 -9.51 -37.00 6.01
CA THR A 380 -8.56 -37.91 5.34
C THR A 380 -8.99 -39.37 5.43
N ILE A 381 -9.50 -39.82 6.59
CA ILE A 381 -9.80 -41.23 6.86
C ILE A 381 -11.23 -41.48 7.37
N GLY A 382 -12.07 -40.45 7.48
CA GLY A 382 -13.48 -40.58 7.87
C GLY A 382 -13.72 -40.75 9.37
N LEU A 383 -12.68 -40.63 10.20
CA LEU A 383 -12.75 -40.83 11.65
C LEU A 383 -12.13 -39.64 12.39
N PRO A 384 -12.77 -39.13 13.46
CA PRO A 384 -12.20 -38.06 14.27
C PRO A 384 -11.00 -38.57 15.09
N TYR A 385 -10.06 -37.69 15.40
CA TYR A 385 -8.84 -38.03 16.13
C TYR A 385 -9.12 -38.58 17.53
N SER A 386 -10.10 -38.01 18.22
CA SER A 386 -10.60 -38.51 19.51
C SER A 386 -10.95 -40.01 19.49
N THR A 387 -11.60 -40.51 18.45
CA THR A 387 -11.95 -41.93 18.32
C THR A 387 -10.71 -42.81 18.15
N ILE A 388 -9.69 -42.31 17.44
CA ILE A 388 -8.42 -43.00 17.25
C ILE A 388 -7.65 -43.07 18.57
N ALA A 389 -7.58 -41.94 19.29
CA ALA A 389 -6.92 -41.87 20.60
C ALA A 389 -7.57 -42.83 21.62
N GLU A 390 -8.91 -42.86 21.70
CA GLU A 390 -9.63 -43.80 22.56
C GLU A 390 -9.34 -45.27 22.20
N ALA A 391 -9.22 -45.60 20.91
CA ALA A 391 -8.89 -46.95 20.49
C ALA A 391 -7.46 -47.34 20.90
N PHE A 392 -6.51 -46.41 20.85
CA PHE A 392 -5.15 -46.61 21.37
C PHE A 392 -5.13 -46.79 22.88
N GLU A 393 -5.84 -45.95 23.64
CA GLU A 393 -5.91 -46.05 25.10
C GLU A 393 -6.51 -47.39 25.56
N ARG A 394 -7.55 -47.89 24.87
CA ARG A 394 -8.16 -49.20 25.16
C ARG A 394 -7.26 -50.38 24.80
N SER A 395 -6.31 -50.19 23.89
CA SER A 395 -5.39 -51.24 23.44
C SER A 395 -4.04 -51.21 24.16
N THR A 396 -3.72 -50.13 24.90
CA THR A 396 -2.56 -50.10 25.80
C THR A 396 -2.73 -51.09 26.95
N PRO A 397 -1.82 -52.08 27.11
CA PRO A 397 -1.88 -53.01 28.22
C PRO A 397 -1.70 -52.25 29.55
N SER A 398 -2.53 -52.56 30.53
CA SER A 398 -2.37 -52.03 31.89
C SER A 398 -1.02 -52.48 32.43
N HIS A 399 -0.10 -51.54 32.65
CA HIS A 399 1.09 -51.81 33.43
C HIS A 399 0.63 -52.24 34.84
N PRO A 400 0.96 -53.45 35.31
CA PRO A 400 0.65 -53.81 36.68
C PRO A 400 1.41 -52.85 37.58
N VAL A 401 0.66 -52.10 38.37
CA VAL A 401 1.21 -51.30 39.48
C VAL A 401 1.99 -52.29 40.33
N ALA A 402 3.32 -52.14 40.35
CA ALA A 402 4.18 -52.88 41.25
C ALA A 402 3.77 -52.49 42.68
N THR A 403 2.98 -53.35 43.31
CA THR A 403 2.74 -53.31 44.75
C THR A 403 4.08 -53.50 45.43
N MET A 404 4.56 -52.44 46.09
CA MET A 404 5.67 -52.50 47.05
C MET A 404 5.33 -53.38 48.25
#